data_AF-A0A2E2HN00-F1
#
_entry.id   AF-A0A2E2HN00-F1
#
_cell.length_a   1.000
_cell.length_b   1.000
_cell.length_c   1.000
_cell.angle_alpha   90.00
_cell.angle_beta   90.00
_cell.angle_gamma   90.00
#
_symmetry.space_group_name_H-M   'P 1'
#
loop_
_entity.id
_entity.type
_entity.pdbx_description
1 polymer ?
#
loop_
_entity_poly.entity_id
_entity_poly.type
_entity_poly.pdbx_seq_one_letter_code
_entity_poly.pdbx_strand_id
1 'polypeptide(L)'
;MPLQKQKKLSALIIGMVLCINSATANNIKITKDIEFAAVNKQSLKLDLYQPKKPKGSPLVVWIHGGGWRKGTKERCYIDWLPEYGYT
;
A
#
# COMPACT_ATOMS: atom_id res chain seq x y z
N MET A 1 28.12 -55.55 2.29
CA MET A 1 28.63 -54.85 1.09
C MET A 1 27.47 -54.71 0.09
N PRO A 2 27.13 -53.51 -0.44
CA PRO A 2 27.04 -52.21 0.22
C PRO A 2 25.67 -51.51 0.04
N LEU A 3 25.40 -50.56 0.94
CA LEU A 3 24.60 -49.34 0.75
C LEU A 3 24.76 -48.77 -0.67
N GLN A 4 23.66 -48.54 -1.41
CA GLN A 4 23.52 -47.43 -2.37
C GLN A 4 22.21 -47.51 -3.19
N LYS A 5 21.20 -46.74 -2.80
CA LYS A 5 20.42 -45.88 -3.73
C LYS A 5 19.43 -44.93 -3.03
N GLN A 6 19.87 -44.30 -1.93
CA GLN A 6 19.25 -43.09 -1.40
C GLN A 6 19.67 -41.86 -2.25
N LYS A 7 19.34 -41.85 -3.55
CA LYS A 7 19.75 -40.75 -4.46
C LYS A 7 18.63 -40.28 -5.41
N LYS A 8 17.36 -40.34 -4.99
CA LYS A 8 16.25 -39.78 -5.79
C LYS A 8 15.23 -38.96 -4.99
N LEU A 9 15.49 -38.62 -3.73
CA LEU A 9 14.52 -37.90 -2.89
C LEU A 9 14.93 -36.47 -2.51
N SER A 10 16.13 -36.02 -2.89
CA SER A 10 16.65 -34.69 -2.50
C SER A 10 16.32 -33.55 -3.47
N ALA A 11 15.79 -33.84 -4.67
CA ALA A 11 15.53 -32.81 -5.69
C ALA A 11 14.15 -32.15 -5.58
N LEU A 12 13.17 -32.76 -4.90
CA LEU A 12 11.80 -32.24 -4.86
C LEU A 12 11.60 -31.18 -3.76
N ILE A 13 12.37 -31.24 -2.67
CA ILE A 13 12.22 -30.34 -1.51
C ILE A 13 12.91 -28.99 -1.76
N ILE A 14 14.00 -28.96 -2.54
CA ILE A 14 14.74 -27.72 -2.84
C ILE A 14 13.94 -26.81 -3.81
N GLY A 15 13.11 -27.38 -4.69
CA GLY A 15 12.27 -26.61 -5.62
C GLY A 15 11.06 -25.93 -4.96
N MET A 16 10.48 -26.51 -3.90
CA MET A 16 9.28 -25.98 -3.24
C MET A 16 9.57 -24.77 -2.34
N VAL A 17 10.82 -24.60 -1.90
CA VAL A 17 11.24 -23.49 -1.03
C VAL A 17 11.51 -22.19 -1.81
N LEU A 18 11.80 -22.26 -3.12
CA LEU A 18 12.04 -21.06 -3.94
C LEU A 18 10.76 -20.30 -4.36
N CYS A 19 9.57 -20.89 -4.23
CA CYS A 19 8.32 -20.28 -4.68
C CYS A 19 7.64 -19.35 -3.66
N ILE A 20 8.19 -19.18 -2.46
CA ILE A 20 7.51 -18.45 -1.37
C ILE A 20 7.79 -16.93 -1.41
N ASN A 21 8.73 -16.46 -2.23
CA ASN A 21 9.08 -15.04 -2.32
C ASN A 21 8.37 -14.32 -3.49
N SER A 22 7.05 -14.45 -3.60
CA SER A 22 6.28 -13.42 -4.31
C SER A 22 5.90 -12.34 -3.29
N ALA A 23 6.87 -11.50 -2.91
CA ALA A 23 6.56 -10.27 -2.21
C ALA A 23 5.73 -9.40 -3.16
N THR A 24 4.42 -9.35 -2.96
CA THR A 24 3.54 -8.39 -3.62
C THR A 24 3.98 -7.00 -3.21
N ALA A 25 4.82 -6.38 -4.03
CA ALA A 25 5.17 -4.98 -3.88
C ALA A 25 3.92 -4.14 -4.20
N ASN A 26 3.06 -3.94 -3.18
CA ASN A 26 1.97 -2.97 -3.17
C ASN A 26 2.58 -1.58 -3.23
N ASN A 27 2.96 -1.16 -4.44
CA ASN A 27 3.54 0.15 -4.68
C ASN A 27 2.42 1.21 -4.73
N ILE A 28 1.82 1.49 -3.57
CA ILE A 28 0.99 2.67 -3.36
C ILE A 28 1.95 3.87 -3.29
N LYS A 29 1.64 4.94 -4.02
CA LYS A 29 2.39 6.20 -3.92
C LYS A 29 1.64 7.14 -3.00
N ILE A 30 2.32 7.62 -1.95
CA ILE A 30 1.77 8.62 -1.03
C ILE A 30 2.56 9.91 -1.19
N THR A 31 1.88 11.00 -1.54
CA THR A 31 2.46 12.35 -1.60
C THR A 31 1.83 13.18 -0.50
N LYS A 32 2.62 13.53 0.53
CA LYS A 32 2.11 14.22 1.71
C LYS A 32 2.15 15.74 1.57
N ASP A 33 1.35 16.40 2.38
CA ASP A 33 1.41 17.83 2.65
C ASP A 33 1.27 18.73 1.41
N ILE A 34 0.49 18.27 0.44
CA ILE A 34 0.16 19.04 -0.77
C ILE A 34 -0.77 20.17 -0.34
N GLU A 35 -0.32 21.42 -0.50
CA GLU A 35 -1.18 22.58 -0.36
C GLU A 35 -2.21 22.60 -1.50
N PHE A 36 -3.49 22.57 -1.14
CA PHE A 36 -4.59 22.66 -2.11
C PHE A 36 -5.27 24.03 -2.07
N ALA A 37 -5.12 24.77 -0.97
CA ALA A 37 -5.64 26.12 -0.83
C ALA A 37 -4.88 26.89 0.26
N ALA A 38 -4.85 28.21 0.14
CA ALA A 38 -4.44 29.12 1.18
C ALA A 38 -5.61 30.05 1.52
N VAL A 39 -6.08 30.03 2.77
CA VAL A 39 -7.23 30.82 3.24
C VAL A 39 -6.85 31.54 4.53
N ASN A 40 -7.04 32.86 4.61
CA ASN A 40 -6.72 33.65 5.81
C ASN A 40 -5.29 33.42 6.35
N LYS A 41 -4.30 33.29 5.44
CA LYS A 41 -2.89 32.97 5.75
C LYS A 41 -2.65 31.57 6.32
N GLN A 42 -3.68 30.71 6.34
CA GLN A 42 -3.55 29.29 6.67
C GLN A 42 -3.40 28.46 5.39
N SER A 43 -2.32 27.68 5.34
CA SER A 43 -2.10 26.66 4.30
C SER A 43 -2.94 25.43 4.62
N LEU A 44 -3.88 25.09 3.73
CA LEU A 44 -4.70 23.90 3.82
C LEU A 44 -4.04 22.79 2.99
N LYS A 45 -3.76 21.66 3.63
CA LYS A 45 -2.95 20.58 3.07
C LYS A 45 -3.70 19.26 3.07
N LEU A 46 -3.40 18.42 2.08
CA LEU A 46 -3.87 17.04 2.00
C LEU A 46 -2.71 16.08 1.74
N ASP A 47 -2.96 14.81 1.99
CA ASP A 47 -2.10 13.70 1.57
C ASP A 47 -2.80 12.99 0.41
N LEU A 48 -2.09 12.79 -0.70
CA LEU A 48 -2.60 12.11 -1.89
C LEU A 48 -2.08 10.68 -1.92
N TYR A 49 -3.00 9.72 -1.86
CA TYR A 49 -2.73 8.30 -1.95
C TYR A 49 -3.08 7.84 -3.37
N GLN A 50 -2.17 7.15 -4.05
CA GLN A 50 -2.36 6.77 -5.45
C GLN A 50 -2.11 5.29 -5.65
N PRO A 51 -3.00 4.59 -6.39
CA PRO A 51 -2.76 3.21 -6.77
C PRO A 51 -1.64 3.15 -7.80
N LYS A 52 -1.13 1.94 -8.08
CA LYS A 52 -0.08 1.73 -9.08
C LYS A 52 -0.44 2.29 -10.48
N LYS A 53 -1.73 2.31 -10.82
CA LYS A 53 -2.27 2.86 -12.08
C LYS A 53 -3.32 3.95 -11.77
N PRO A 54 -2.92 5.21 -11.51
CA PRO A 54 -3.84 6.24 -11.03
C PRO A 54 -4.76 6.81 -12.12
N LYS A 55 -4.37 6.76 -13.40
CA LYS A 55 -5.15 7.36 -14.50
C LYS A 55 -6.50 6.63 -14.66
N GLY A 56 -7.60 7.36 -14.47
CA GLY A 56 -8.96 6.84 -14.58
C GLY A 56 -9.46 6.07 -13.36
N SER A 57 -8.71 6.09 -12.25
CA SER A 57 -9.19 5.53 -10.98
C SER A 57 -10.35 6.35 -10.39
N PRO A 58 -11.32 5.71 -9.71
CA PRO A 58 -12.31 6.43 -8.91
C PRO A 58 -11.63 7.20 -7.77
N LEU A 59 -12.14 8.40 -7.49
CA LEU A 59 -11.63 9.29 -6.45
C LEU A 59 -12.44 9.16 -5.16
N VAL A 60 -11.77 9.03 -4.02
CA VAL A 60 -12.34 9.10 -2.68
C VAL A 60 -11.74 10.28 -1.93
N VAL A 61 -12.59 11.20 -1.48
CA VAL A 61 -12.18 12.32 -0.62
C VAL A 61 -12.52 11.98 0.82
N TRP A 62 -11.49 11.74 1.62
CA TRP A 62 -11.64 11.52 3.05
C TRP A 62 -11.52 12.84 3.83
N ILE A 63 -12.48 13.10 4.71
CA ILE A 63 -12.48 14.26 5.60
C ILE A 63 -12.50 13.74 7.03
N HIS A 64 -11.52 14.15 7.83
CA HIS A 64 -11.44 13.71 9.22
C HIS A 64 -12.63 14.23 10.05
N GLY A 65 -13.03 13.44 11.04
CA GLY A 65 -14.02 13.85 12.03
C GLY A 65 -13.47 14.79 13.11
N GLY A 66 -14.19 14.88 14.24
CA GLY A 66 -13.79 15.66 15.42
C GLY A 66 -14.61 16.93 15.66
N GLY A 67 -15.77 17.05 14.99
CA GLY A 67 -16.81 18.03 15.30
C GLY A 67 -16.34 19.48 15.21
N TRP A 68 -15.48 19.80 14.25
CA TRP A 68 -14.88 21.13 14.03
C TRP A 68 -14.01 21.67 15.17
N ARG A 69 -13.71 20.86 16.19
CA ARG A 69 -12.92 21.29 17.36
C ARG A 69 -11.51 20.72 17.38
N LYS A 70 -11.32 19.57 16.73
CA LYS A 70 -10.06 18.82 16.67
C LYS A 70 -10.11 17.85 15.49
N GLY A 71 -8.96 17.27 15.16
CA GLY A 71 -8.83 16.31 14.07
C GLY A 71 -7.58 16.62 13.25
N THR A 72 -7.16 15.66 12.42
CA THR A 72 -5.92 15.77 11.66
C THR A 72 -5.97 14.82 10.47
N LYS A 73 -5.31 15.17 9.35
CA LYS A 73 -5.33 14.35 8.13
C LYS A 73 -4.57 13.02 8.26
N GLU A 74 -3.67 12.94 9.24
CA GLU A 74 -2.77 11.80 9.49
C GLU A 74 -3.50 10.56 10.03
N ARG A 75 -4.78 10.69 10.43
CA ARG A 75 -5.59 9.57 10.95
C ARG A 75 -6.60 9.07 9.93
N CYS A 76 -6.17 8.86 8.68
CA CYS A 76 -7.01 8.26 7.65
C CYS A 76 -7.17 6.75 7.92
N TYR A 77 -8.41 6.28 8.15
CA TYR A 77 -8.71 4.87 8.43
C TYR A 77 -9.00 4.03 7.17
N ILE A 78 -8.86 4.64 6.00
CA ILE A 78 -9.16 4.04 4.69
C ILE A 78 -7.97 4.16 3.74
N ASP A 79 -6.75 4.19 4.28
CA ASP A 79 -5.49 4.27 3.53
C ASP A 79 -5.15 3.02 2.71
N TRP A 80 -5.92 1.94 2.87
CA TRP A 80 -5.85 0.69 2.11
C TRP A 80 -6.62 0.73 0.79
N LEU A 81 -7.49 1.71 0.56
CA LEU A 81 -8.26 1.83 -0.70
C LEU A 81 -7.41 1.88 -1.99
N PRO A 82 -6.19 2.46 -2.01
CA PRO A 82 -5.32 2.40 -3.17
C PRO A 82 -4.87 0.99 -3.56
N GLU A 83 -4.92 0.01 -2.65
CA GLU A 83 -4.68 -1.40 -2.98
C GLU A 83 -5.76 -1.95 -3.93
N TYR A 84 -6.96 -1.37 -3.87
CA TYR A 84 -8.12 -1.73 -4.69
C TYR A 84 -8.32 -0.80 -5.89
N GLY A 85 -7.35 0.08 -6.17
CA GLY A 85 -7.38 0.93 -7.37
C GLY A 85 -8.12 2.25 -7.21
N TYR A 86 -8.43 2.69 -5.99
CA TYR A 86 -8.97 4.03 -5.72
C TYR A 86 -7.84 5.04 -5.52
N THR A 87 -8.04 6.27 -5.95
CA THR A 87 -7.23 7.43 -5.54
C THR A 87 -7.91 8.13 -4.37
#